data_AF-A0A0E0FCQ5-F1
#
_entry.id   AF-A0A0E0FCQ5-F1
#
_cell.length_a   1.000
_cell.length_b   1.000
_cell.length_c   1.000
_cell.angle_alpha   90.00
_cell.angle_beta   90.00
_cell.angle_gamma   90.00
#
_symmetry.space_group_name_H-M   'P 1'
#
loop_
_entity.id
_entity.type
_entity.pdbx_description
1 polymer ?
#
loop_
_entity_poly.entity_id
_entity_poly.type
_entity_poly.pdbx_seq_one_letter_code
_entity_poly.pdbx_strand_id
1 'polypeptide(L)'
;MSTDTMDTHAVAMSTDTMDTHAIGASTTKLIAKFSRIEYLSIDIDKKAGDCINFDCKCEQHKGWSNKMIPLDHLRMVDIHDFLPFNDQIELVCALIASAPALEKMIVALHESYEETRERTNNMEAYLCIPSCGGRWTPCAWNGGKFGSATKYEWKPCKRKRSEEGVEKV
;
A
#
# COMPACT_ATOMS: atom_id res chain seq x y z
N MET A 1 15.49 -20.59 21.04
CA MET A 1 16.06 -19.57 20.14
C MET A 1 15.11 -18.39 20.20
N SER A 2 15.48 -17.35 20.93
CA SER A 2 14.65 -16.14 21.08
C SER A 2 14.78 -15.34 19.80
N THR A 3 13.70 -15.24 19.03
CA THR A 3 13.59 -14.23 17.97
C THR A 3 13.31 -12.92 18.67
N ASP A 4 14.34 -12.09 18.83
CA ASP A 4 14.21 -10.69 19.25
C ASP A 4 13.21 -10.02 18.31
N THR A 5 11.98 -9.92 18.79
CA THR A 5 10.91 -9.23 18.11
C THR A 5 11.11 -7.79 18.52
N MET A 6 11.62 -6.94 17.61
CA MET A 6 11.83 -5.54 17.92
C MET A 6 10.49 -4.95 18.38
N ASP A 7 10.41 -4.50 19.64
CA ASP A 7 9.25 -3.80 20.23
C ASP A 7 9.10 -2.39 19.62
N THR A 8 8.96 -2.35 18.30
CA THR A 8 8.94 -1.13 17.52
C THR A 8 7.52 -0.89 17.04
N HIS A 9 6.85 0.08 17.65
CA HIS A 9 5.49 0.49 17.28
C HIS A 9 5.45 1.31 15.99
N ALA A 10 6.57 1.90 15.57
CA ALA A 10 6.69 2.71 14.37
C ALA A 10 7.95 2.36 13.58
N VAL A 11 7.81 1.99 12.31
CA VAL A 11 8.94 1.70 11.41
C VAL A 11 8.90 2.67 10.23
N ALA A 12 10.05 3.29 9.94
CA ALA A 12 10.28 4.00 8.70
C ALA A 12 11.35 3.25 7.90
N MET A 13 11.14 3.06 6.61
CA MET A 13 12.10 2.42 5.71
C MET A 13 12.16 3.13 4.36
N SER A 14 13.35 3.07 3.75
CA SER A 14 13.59 3.50 2.38
C SER A 14 13.93 2.29 1.50
N THR A 15 13.60 2.37 0.22
CA THR A 15 13.88 1.32 -0.76
C THR A 15 15.13 1.59 -1.60
N ASP A 16 15.92 2.63 -1.26
CA ASP A 16 17.14 3.06 -1.96
C ASP A 16 18.21 1.97 -2.15
N THR A 17 18.23 1.01 -1.23
CA THR A 17 19.16 -0.13 -1.19
C THR A 17 18.50 -1.43 -1.61
N MET A 18 17.20 -1.41 -1.91
CA MET A 18 16.46 -2.58 -2.39
C MET A 18 16.58 -2.74 -3.89
N ASP A 19 16.40 -3.97 -4.37
CA ASP A 19 16.21 -4.20 -5.79
C ASP A 19 14.97 -3.43 -6.25
N THR A 20 15.16 -2.46 -7.15
CA THR A 20 14.10 -1.60 -7.69
C THR A 20 12.96 -2.39 -8.31
N HIS A 21 13.19 -3.67 -8.63
CA HIS A 21 12.24 -4.55 -9.27
C HIS A 21 11.48 -5.50 -8.33
N ALA A 22 11.85 -5.54 -7.06
CA ALA A 22 11.26 -6.43 -6.06
C ALA A 22 10.97 -5.67 -4.75
N ILE A 23 10.56 -4.41 -4.87
CA ILE A 23 10.32 -3.52 -3.74
C ILE A 23 9.22 -4.07 -2.85
N GLY A 24 8.09 -4.49 -3.43
CA GLY A 24 6.97 -5.06 -2.70
C GLY A 24 7.35 -6.33 -1.97
N ALA A 25 8.04 -7.25 -2.66
CA ALA A 25 8.51 -8.51 -2.08
C ALA A 25 9.52 -8.28 -0.93
N SER A 26 10.48 -7.36 -1.13
CA SER A 26 11.54 -7.04 -0.17
C SER A 26 10.97 -6.32 1.06
N THR A 27 10.10 -5.34 0.82
CA THR A 27 9.37 -4.62 1.86
C THR A 27 8.56 -5.58 2.72
N THR A 28 7.76 -6.43 2.09
CA THR A 28 6.95 -7.47 2.74
C THR A 28 7.77 -8.41 3.62
N LYS A 29 8.90 -8.89 3.09
CA LYS A 29 9.81 -9.75 3.85
C LYS A 29 10.42 -9.03 5.06
N LEU A 30 10.66 -7.73 4.95
CA LEU A 30 11.21 -6.93 6.03
C LEU A 30 10.16 -6.60 7.10
N ILE A 31 8.97 -6.15 6.70
CA ILE A 31 7.88 -5.82 7.63
C ILE A 31 7.38 -7.05 8.40
N ALA A 32 7.48 -8.25 7.81
CA ALA A 32 7.15 -9.51 8.49
C ALA A 32 7.97 -9.77 9.76
N LYS A 33 9.08 -9.05 9.98
CA LYS A 33 9.88 -9.13 11.21
C LYS A 33 9.30 -8.29 12.36
N PHE A 34 8.37 -7.38 12.09
CA PHE A 34 7.80 -6.47 13.07
C PHE A 34 6.36 -6.88 13.37
N SER A 35 6.15 -7.70 14.41
CA SER A 35 4.83 -8.25 14.74
C SER A 35 3.90 -7.25 15.44
N ARG A 36 4.44 -6.20 16.05
CA ARG A 36 3.70 -5.19 16.84
C ARG A 36 3.69 -3.81 16.21
N ILE A 37 4.07 -3.71 14.94
CA ILE A 37 4.08 -2.44 14.23
C ILE A 37 2.67 -1.86 14.16
N GLU A 38 2.51 -0.61 14.56
CA GLU A 38 1.25 0.14 14.47
C GLU A 38 1.29 1.21 13.38
N TYR A 39 2.47 1.76 13.12
CA TYR A 39 2.74 2.76 12.10
C TYR A 39 3.87 2.33 11.18
N LEU A 40 3.62 2.34 9.87
CA LEU A 40 4.60 2.04 8.84
C LEU A 40 4.74 3.22 7.88
N SER A 41 5.97 3.70 7.68
CA SER A 41 6.30 4.67 6.64
C SER A 41 7.25 4.03 5.64
N ILE A 42 6.88 4.05 4.36
CA ILE A 42 7.69 3.55 3.26
C ILE A 42 8.04 4.73 2.35
N ASP A 43 9.32 4.91 2.09
CA ASP A 43 9.85 5.87 1.14
C ASP A 43 10.41 5.11 -0.07
N ILE A 44 9.69 5.19 -1.19
CA ILE A 44 10.06 4.47 -2.42
C ILE A 44 11.08 5.32 -3.17
N ASP A 45 12.22 4.73 -3.53
CA ASP A 45 13.21 5.41 -4.35
C ASP A 45 12.55 5.92 -5.65
N LYS A 46 12.72 7.21 -5.93
CA LYS A 46 12.22 7.88 -7.14
C LYS A 46 12.65 7.22 -8.45
N LYS A 47 13.73 6.43 -8.43
CA LYS A 47 14.21 5.64 -9.57
C LYS A 47 13.49 4.29 -9.72
N ALA A 48 12.65 3.91 -8.76
CA ALA A 48 11.87 2.69 -8.82
C ALA A 48 10.87 2.75 -9.98
N GLY A 49 10.94 1.74 -10.86
CA GLY A 49 10.20 1.73 -12.11
C GLY A 49 9.93 0.31 -12.62
N ASP A 50 8.97 0.20 -13.53
CA ASP A 50 8.77 -1.04 -14.28
C ASP A 50 10.06 -1.44 -15.00
N CYS A 51 10.40 -2.72 -14.89
CA CYS A 51 11.57 -3.25 -15.55
C CYS A 51 11.32 -3.37 -17.06
N ILE A 52 12.01 -2.55 -17.84
CA ILE A 52 12.04 -2.68 -19.31
C ILE A 52 13.05 -3.72 -19.80
N ASN A 53 13.88 -4.27 -18.90
CA ASN A 53 14.88 -5.27 -19.25
C ASN A 53 14.28 -6.67 -19.22
N PHE A 54 14.19 -7.30 -20.39
CA PHE A 54 13.69 -8.67 -20.56
C PHE A 54 14.56 -9.74 -19.89
N ASP A 55 15.84 -9.46 -19.62
CA ASP A 55 16.74 -10.37 -18.91
C ASP A 55 16.70 -10.19 -17.38
N CYS A 56 15.87 -9.27 -16.88
CA CYS A 56 15.70 -9.10 -15.45
C CYS A 56 15.03 -10.32 -14.82
N LYS A 57 15.58 -10.78 -13.69
CA LYS A 57 15.01 -11.84 -12.85
C LYS A 57 13.85 -11.37 -11.96
N CYS A 58 13.25 -10.24 -12.31
CA CYS A 58 12.09 -9.62 -11.66
C CYS A 58 10.96 -10.65 -11.41
N GLU A 59 10.74 -11.54 -12.36
CA GLU A 59 9.68 -12.56 -12.33
C GLU A 59 9.87 -13.64 -11.27
N GLN A 60 11.06 -13.75 -10.67
CA GLN A 60 11.33 -14.72 -9.59
C GLN A 60 10.54 -14.43 -8.31
N HIS A 61 10.00 -13.22 -8.17
CA HIS A 61 9.24 -12.82 -7.00
C HIS A 61 7.72 -13.04 -7.17
N LYS A 62 7.21 -13.38 -8.36
CA LYS A 62 5.76 -13.57 -8.59
C LYS A 62 5.09 -14.43 -7.52
N GLY A 63 3.94 -13.96 -7.01
CA GLY A 63 3.15 -14.64 -5.99
C GLY A 63 3.63 -14.43 -4.54
N TRP A 64 4.59 -13.53 -4.32
CA TRP A 64 5.01 -13.13 -2.97
C TRP A 64 3.85 -12.53 -2.14
N SER A 65 2.94 -11.83 -2.81
CA SER A 65 1.75 -11.18 -2.25
C SER A 65 0.70 -12.16 -1.71
N ASN A 66 0.78 -13.45 -2.08
CA ASN A 66 -0.10 -14.50 -1.55
C ASN A 66 0.30 -15.00 -0.16
N LYS A 67 1.48 -14.60 0.36
CA LYS A 67 1.90 -14.96 1.70
C LYS A 67 1.33 -13.97 2.69
N MET A 68 0.43 -14.43 3.55
CA MET A 68 -0.20 -13.61 4.58
C MET A 68 0.86 -13.19 5.62
N ILE A 69 1.05 -11.89 5.79
CA ILE A 69 1.97 -11.32 6.79
C ILE A 69 1.13 -11.01 8.03
N PRO A 70 1.52 -11.43 9.23
CA PRO A 70 0.78 -11.07 10.43
C PRO A 70 1.06 -9.60 10.81
N LEU A 71 0.24 -8.67 10.29
CA LEU A 71 0.29 -7.24 10.60
C LEU A 71 -0.93 -6.84 11.46
N ASP A 72 -1.25 -7.66 12.46
CA ASP A 72 -2.48 -7.56 13.26
C ASP A 72 -2.63 -6.23 14.01
N HIS A 73 -1.52 -5.56 14.29
CA HIS A 73 -1.47 -4.30 15.02
C HIS A 73 -1.32 -3.07 14.11
N LEU A 74 -1.12 -3.25 12.82
CA LEU A 74 -0.86 -2.15 11.89
C LEU A 74 -2.14 -1.32 11.69
N ARG A 75 -2.07 -0.04 12.08
CA ARG A 75 -3.20 0.90 12.04
C ARG A 75 -3.02 1.98 10.97
N MET A 76 -1.77 2.38 10.72
CA MET A 76 -1.45 3.49 9.84
C MET A 76 -0.29 3.14 8.92
N VAL A 77 -0.45 3.48 7.63
CA VAL A 77 0.60 3.30 6.62
C VAL A 77 0.73 4.57 5.80
N ASP A 78 1.94 5.08 5.67
CA ASP A 78 2.28 6.18 4.78
C ASP A 78 3.27 5.69 3.70
N ILE A 79 2.92 5.84 2.43
CA ILE A 79 3.76 5.50 1.29
C ILE A 79 4.09 6.78 0.51
N HIS A 80 5.36 7.01 0.26
CA HIS A 80 5.87 8.16 -0.46
C HIS A 80 6.43 7.76 -1.83
N ASP A 81 6.42 8.71 -2.77
CA ASP A 81 6.95 8.55 -4.13
C ASP A 81 6.39 7.34 -4.88
N PHE A 82 5.09 7.08 -4.69
CA PHE A 82 4.37 5.96 -5.29
C PHE A 82 4.14 6.15 -6.80
N LEU A 83 4.41 5.09 -7.55
CA LEU A 83 4.04 4.94 -8.96
C LEU A 83 3.23 3.64 -9.11
N PRO A 84 2.06 3.65 -9.76
CA PRO A 84 1.15 2.49 -9.82
C PRO A 84 1.62 1.37 -10.76
N PHE A 85 2.87 0.92 -10.59
CA PHE A 85 3.40 -0.29 -11.18
C PHE A 85 2.84 -1.52 -10.45
N ASN A 86 2.85 -2.67 -11.13
CA ASN A 86 2.23 -3.89 -10.61
C ASN A 86 2.75 -4.29 -9.23
N ASP A 87 4.07 -4.24 -9.01
CA ASP A 87 4.68 -4.61 -7.72
C ASP A 87 4.28 -3.66 -6.57
N GLN A 88 4.18 -2.35 -6.84
CA GLN A 88 3.74 -1.37 -5.83
C GLN A 88 2.24 -1.48 -5.53
N ILE A 89 1.41 -1.77 -6.55
CA ILE A 89 -0.02 -2.05 -6.35
C ILE A 89 -0.21 -3.33 -5.53
N GLU A 90 0.57 -4.39 -5.83
CA GLU A 90 0.55 -5.64 -5.06
C GLU A 90 0.96 -5.42 -3.60
N LEU A 91 1.93 -4.53 -3.33
CA LEU A 91 2.30 -4.12 -1.97
C LEU A 91 1.16 -3.45 -1.22
N VAL A 92 0.47 -2.50 -1.85
CA VAL A 92 -0.70 -1.87 -1.24
C VAL A 92 -1.79 -2.91 -0.93
N CYS A 93 -2.06 -3.82 -1.87
CA CYS A 93 -3.03 -4.90 -1.67
C CYS A 93 -2.63 -5.83 -0.52
N ALA A 94 -1.36 -6.25 -0.48
CA ALA A 94 -0.84 -7.14 0.54
C ALA A 94 -0.91 -6.51 1.94
N LEU A 95 -0.58 -5.21 2.07
CA LEU A 95 -0.69 -4.47 3.33
C LEU A 95 -2.14 -4.42 3.83
N ILE A 96 -3.09 -4.07 2.96
CA ILE A 96 -4.51 -4.02 3.33
C ILE A 96 -5.04 -5.41 3.72
N ALA A 97 -4.67 -6.46 2.97
CA ALA A 97 -5.11 -7.82 3.25
C ALA A 97 -4.51 -8.40 4.54
N SER A 98 -3.29 -7.98 4.88
CA SER A 98 -2.53 -8.47 6.02
C SER A 98 -2.79 -7.71 7.32
N ALA A 99 -3.40 -6.52 7.25
CA ALA A 99 -3.61 -5.63 8.39
C ALA A 99 -5.11 -5.46 8.73
N PRO A 100 -5.72 -6.37 9.51
CA PRO A 100 -7.14 -6.30 9.86
C PRO A 100 -7.50 -5.09 10.73
N ALA A 101 -6.53 -4.52 11.46
CA ALA A 101 -6.70 -3.33 12.29
C ALA A 101 -6.41 -2.01 11.54
N LEU A 102 -6.16 -2.06 10.23
CA LEU A 102 -5.77 -0.88 9.45
C LEU A 102 -6.89 0.17 9.44
N GLU A 103 -6.60 1.34 10.01
CA GLU A 103 -7.53 2.46 10.14
C GLU A 103 -7.36 3.46 8.98
N LYS A 104 -6.13 3.59 8.48
CA LYS A 104 -5.78 4.58 7.46
C LYS A 104 -4.54 4.16 6.67
N MET A 105 -4.55 4.44 5.36
CA MET A 105 -3.34 4.44 4.54
C MET A 105 -3.27 5.72 3.70
N ILE A 106 -2.12 6.39 3.66
CA ILE A 106 -1.84 7.52 2.80
C ILE A 106 -0.85 7.09 1.72
N VAL A 107 -1.18 7.39 0.47
CA VAL A 107 -0.29 7.19 -0.67
C VAL A 107 -0.02 8.54 -1.31
N ALA A 108 1.23 8.99 -1.26
CA ALA A 108 1.71 10.16 -1.97
C ALA A 108 2.34 9.74 -3.30
N LEU A 109 1.85 10.35 -4.37
CA LEU A 109 2.25 10.02 -5.74
C LEU A 109 3.59 10.66 -6.07
N HIS A 110 4.39 9.94 -6.85
CA HIS A 110 5.63 10.46 -7.40
C HIS A 110 5.38 11.68 -8.30
N GLU A 111 6.32 12.62 -8.31
CA GLU A 111 6.18 13.89 -9.05
C GLU A 111 6.03 13.72 -10.57
N SER A 112 6.56 12.62 -11.11
CA SER A 112 6.44 12.28 -12.53
C SER A 112 5.13 11.57 -12.87
N TYR A 113 4.26 11.30 -11.89
CA TYR A 113 2.97 10.68 -12.13
C TYR A 113 2.05 11.70 -12.81
N GLU A 114 2.00 11.66 -14.13
CA GLU A 114 0.98 12.33 -14.92
C GLU A 114 -0.28 11.47 -14.86
N GLU A 115 -1.31 11.97 -14.17
CA GLU A 115 -2.66 11.40 -14.26
C GLU A 115 -3.04 11.41 -15.74
N THR A 116 -3.03 10.25 -16.40
CA THR A 116 -3.47 10.12 -17.79
C THR A 116 -4.96 10.45 -17.83
N ARG A 117 -5.26 11.74 -17.91
CA ARG A 117 -6.59 12.30 -18.11
C ARG A 117 -7.01 12.04 -19.55
N GLU A 118 -7.11 10.78 -19.94
CA GLU A 118 -8.01 10.44 -21.02
C GLU A 118 -9.42 10.64 -20.49
N ARG A 119 -9.98 11.81 -20.81
CA ARG A 119 -11.41 12.11 -20.81
C ARG A 119 -12.12 11.12 -21.72
N THR A 120 -12.25 9.88 -21.28
CA THR A 120 -13.07 8.88 -21.93
C THR A 120 -14.07 8.44 -20.89
N ASN A 121 -15.19 9.17 -20.87
CA ASN A 121 -16.46 8.76 -20.28
C ASN A 121 -16.53 8.65 -18.75
N ASN A 122 -16.41 9.76 -18.01
CA ASN A 122 -16.86 9.88 -16.60
C ASN A 122 -16.41 8.77 -15.63
N MET A 123 -15.41 7.97 -16.00
CA MET A 123 -14.82 6.96 -15.14
C MET A 123 -13.71 7.71 -14.43
N GLU A 124 -14.02 8.23 -13.24
CA GLU A 124 -13.05 8.82 -12.33
C GLU A 124 -11.85 7.88 -12.31
N ALA A 125 -10.74 8.33 -12.91
CA ALA A 125 -9.47 7.62 -12.93
C ALA A 125 -8.87 7.69 -11.53
N TYR A 126 -9.54 7.02 -10.59
CA TYR A 126 -8.91 6.60 -9.37
C TYR A 126 -7.72 5.75 -9.82
N LEU A 127 -6.56 6.00 -9.21
CA LEU A 127 -5.43 5.09 -9.20
C LEU A 127 -5.92 3.65 -9.40
N CYS A 128 -5.35 2.88 -10.34
CA CYS A 128 -5.70 1.47 -10.57
C CYS A 128 -5.39 0.56 -9.36
N ILE A 129 -5.33 1.13 -8.15
CA ILE A 129 -5.24 0.48 -6.86
C ILE A 129 -6.62 -0.05 -6.49
N PRO A 130 -6.79 -1.36 -6.34
CA PRO A 130 -8.02 -1.94 -5.85
C PRO A 130 -8.42 -1.37 -4.48
N SER A 131 -9.71 -1.14 -4.28
CA SER A 131 -10.22 -0.59 -3.01
C SER A 131 -10.11 -1.56 -1.82
N CYS A 132 -9.91 -2.87 -2.05
CA CYS A 132 -9.66 -3.91 -1.03
C CYS A 132 -10.46 -3.78 0.28
N GLY A 133 -11.78 -3.57 0.19
CA GLY A 133 -12.65 -3.44 1.38
C GLY A 133 -12.68 -2.06 2.04
N GLY A 134 -12.06 -1.05 1.43
CA GLY A 134 -12.11 0.35 1.84
C GLY A 134 -12.49 1.30 0.72
N ARG A 135 -12.15 2.58 0.92
CA ARG A 135 -12.40 3.66 -0.04
C ARG A 135 -11.18 4.58 -0.11
N TRP A 136 -10.70 4.80 -1.33
CA TRP A 136 -9.72 5.82 -1.65
C TRP A 136 -10.39 7.19 -1.84
N THR A 137 -9.78 8.24 -1.28
CA THR A 137 -10.23 9.62 -1.41
C THR A 137 -9.04 10.55 -1.62
N PRO A 138 -9.06 11.45 -2.62
CA PRO A 138 -7.98 12.42 -2.79
C PRO A 138 -7.93 13.38 -1.60
N CYS A 139 -6.75 13.56 -1.01
CA CYS A 139 -6.56 14.40 0.20
C CYS A 139 -5.56 15.54 0.01
N ALA A 140 -4.77 15.55 -1.08
CA ALA A 140 -3.92 16.67 -1.48
C ALA A 140 -3.92 16.84 -3.00
N TRP A 141 -3.68 18.06 -3.48
CA TRP A 141 -3.81 18.45 -4.89
C TRP A 141 -2.67 19.37 -5.33
N ASN A 142 -2.19 19.21 -6.57
CA ASN A 142 -1.31 20.17 -7.22
C ASN A 142 -2.13 21.36 -7.74
N GLY A 143 -1.65 22.59 -7.57
CA GLY A 143 -2.29 23.78 -8.16
C GLY A 143 -3.69 24.13 -7.63
N GLY A 144 -4.08 23.62 -6.45
CA GLY A 144 -5.40 23.85 -5.83
C GLY A 144 -6.42 22.74 -6.14
N LYS A 145 -7.66 22.89 -5.65
CA LYS A 145 -8.71 21.83 -5.66
C LYS A 145 -9.13 21.32 -7.06
N PHE A 146 -8.68 21.97 -8.14
CA PHE A 146 -9.02 21.62 -9.52
C PHE A 146 -7.86 21.01 -10.33
N GLY A 147 -6.65 20.92 -9.75
CA GLY A 147 -5.53 20.23 -10.39
C GLY A 147 -5.59 18.72 -10.21
N SER A 148 -4.48 18.02 -10.44
CA SER A 148 -4.39 16.58 -10.21
C SER A 148 -4.11 16.30 -8.74
N ALA A 149 -4.73 15.25 -8.20
CA ALA A 149 -4.48 14.84 -6.84
C ALA A 149 -3.03 14.32 -6.71
N THR A 150 -2.36 14.67 -5.62
CA THR A 150 -0.99 14.23 -5.31
C THR A 150 -0.92 13.24 -4.17
N LYS A 151 -1.97 13.17 -3.36
CA LYS A 151 -2.09 12.21 -2.27
C LYS A 151 -3.50 11.66 -2.19
N TYR A 152 -3.59 10.38 -1.87
CA TYR A 152 -4.84 9.69 -1.63
C TYR A 152 -4.83 9.07 -0.25
N GLU A 153 -5.96 9.16 0.43
CA GLU A 153 -6.23 8.51 1.70
C GLU A 153 -7.18 7.34 1.47
N TRP A 154 -6.76 6.15 1.90
CA TRP A 154 -7.62 5.00 2.06
C TRP A 154 -8.09 4.88 3.50
N LYS A 155 -9.37 4.55 3.66
CA LYS A 155 -9.97 4.15 4.94
C LYS A 155 -10.82 2.89 4.77
N PRO A 156 -10.89 2.01 5.77
CA PRO A 156 -11.75 0.84 5.71
C PRO A 156 -13.21 1.26 5.61
N CYS A 157 -13.99 0.55 4.80
CA CYS A 157 -15.44 0.75 4.79
C CYS A 157 -15.98 0.29 6.15
N LYS A 158 -16.80 1.12 6.80
CA LYS A 158 -17.48 0.70 8.03
C LYS A 158 -18.27 -0.56 7.69
N ARG A 159 -17.90 -1.71 8.27
CA ARG A 159 -18.76 -2.89 8.23
C ARG A 159 -20.07 -2.48 8.88
N LYS A 160 -21.20 -2.60 8.16
CA LYS A 160 -22.50 -2.55 8.82
C LYS A 160 -22.47 -3.68 9.85
N ARG A 161 -22.52 -3.33 11.13
CA ARG A 161 -22.72 -4.29 12.21
C ARG A 161 -24.05 -4.97 11.88
N SER A 162 -24.04 -6.25 11.54
CA SER A 162 -25.26 -7.05 11.56
C SER A 162 -25.74 -6.99 13.00
N GLU A 163 -26.81 -6.24 13.27
CA GLU A 163 -27.47 -6.24 14.56
C GLU A 163 -28.01 -7.65 14.82
N GLU A 164 -27.47 -8.22 15.89
CA GLU A 164 -28.11 -9.05 16.92
C GLU A 164 -28.87 -10.31 16.52
N GLY A 165 -28.45 -11.41 17.16
CA GLY A 165 -29.17 -12.66 17.21
C GLY A 165 -30.51 -12.53 17.93
N VAL A 166 -31.36 -13.52 17.65
CA VAL A 166 -32.45 -13.90 18.54
C VAL A 166 -32.27 -15.38 18.81
N GLU A 167 -31.68 -15.67 19.96
CA GLU A 167 -31.90 -16.90 20.71
C GLU A 167 -33.42 -17.02 20.96
N LYS A 168 -34.02 -18.13 20.56
CA LYS A 168 -35.33 -18.57 21.06
C LYS A 168 -35.27 -20.05 21.36
N VAL A 169 -35.21 -20.30 22.68
CA VAL A 169 -35.78 -21.39 23.51
C VAL A 169 -36.19 -22.66 22.78
#